data_AF-A0A962P958-F1
#
_entry.id   AF-A0A962P958-F1
#
_cell.length_a   1.000
_cell.length_b   1.000
_cell.length_c   1.000
_cell.angle_alpha   90.00
_cell.angle_beta   90.00
_cell.angle_gamma   90.00
#
_symmetry.space_group_name_H-M   'P 1'
#
loop_
_entity.id
_entity.type
_entity.pdbx_description
1 polymer ?
#
loop_
_entity_poly.entity_id
_entity_poly.type
_entity_poly.pdbx_seq_one_letter_code
_entity_poly.pdbx_strand_id
1 'polypeptide(L)'
;MKKFAEIRQRAEQRKGGARALQKLLPKVTGSRSLRALGDDRYLSMMTRVINQAGFSWKVIERKWPQFEEAFLGFDTFKLSLLSPEQWEAYTSDRRVVRNWQKIKAVQDNLFFVREISRQHGSFGNFIAAWPESDQVGLLEVLKKQGSRLGGNSGQYFLRFVGKDSFILSRDVVATLQGAGVEIADQPTSKRDRLRAQEAFNRWHVETGLPYTHLSRIAACSAGENYL
;
A
#
# COMPACT_ATOMS: atom_id res chain seq x y z
N MET A 1 -1.50 -18.35 -20.21
CA MET A 1 -1.25 -18.03 -18.79
C MET A 1 -1.54 -19.27 -17.97
N LYS A 2 -0.68 -19.66 -17.03
CA LYS A 2 -0.95 -20.84 -16.17
C LYS A 2 -2.20 -20.61 -15.31
N LYS A 3 -2.96 -21.68 -15.04
CA LYS A 3 -4.12 -21.62 -14.14
C LYS A 3 -3.67 -21.26 -12.72
N PHE A 4 -4.45 -20.45 -12.01
CA PHE A 4 -4.07 -20.04 -10.66
C PHE A 4 -4.02 -21.22 -9.68
N ALA A 5 -4.80 -22.28 -9.94
CA ALA A 5 -4.78 -23.51 -9.17
C ALA A 5 -3.36 -24.13 -9.03
N GLU A 6 -2.55 -24.10 -10.10
CA GLU A 6 -1.17 -24.63 -10.08
C GLU A 6 -0.25 -23.78 -9.19
N ILE A 7 -0.41 -22.46 -9.24
CA ILE A 7 0.33 -21.50 -8.40
C ILE A 7 -0.02 -21.73 -6.93
N ARG A 8 -1.32 -21.91 -6.64
CA ARG A 8 -1.82 -22.20 -5.29
C ARG A 8 -1.29 -23.53 -4.78
N GLN A 9 -1.37 -24.61 -5.56
CA GLN A 9 -0.86 -25.92 -5.17
C GLN A 9 0.63 -25.86 -4.80
N ARG A 10 1.43 -25.15 -5.60
CA ARG A 10 2.84 -24.92 -5.31
C ARG A 10 3.04 -24.14 -4.00
N ALA A 11 2.27 -23.08 -3.79
CA ALA A 11 2.32 -22.31 -2.54
C ALA A 11 1.97 -23.18 -1.32
N GLU A 12 0.95 -24.02 -1.43
CA GLU A 12 0.55 -24.96 -0.36
C GLU A 12 1.68 -25.95 -0.05
N GLN A 13 2.28 -26.57 -1.07
CA GLN A 13 3.42 -27.48 -0.87
C GLN A 13 4.59 -26.78 -0.17
N ARG A 14 4.94 -25.56 -0.59
CA ARG A 14 6.06 -24.79 -0.02
C ARG A 14 5.82 -24.31 1.40
N LYS A 15 4.56 -24.17 1.82
CA LYS A 15 4.18 -23.60 3.13
C LYS A 15 3.68 -24.61 4.14
N GLY A 16 3.75 -25.91 3.84
CA GLY A 16 3.29 -26.96 4.77
C GLY A 16 1.78 -27.22 4.70
N GLY A 17 1.19 -27.04 3.52
CA GLY A 17 -0.20 -27.37 3.19
C GLY A 17 -1.17 -26.18 3.22
N ALA A 18 -2.41 -26.44 2.79
CA ALA A 18 -3.48 -25.43 2.68
C ALA A 18 -3.75 -24.68 3.98
N ARG A 19 -3.76 -25.37 5.13
CA ARG A 19 -4.00 -24.75 6.44
C ARG A 19 -2.89 -23.76 6.83
N ALA A 20 -1.64 -24.10 6.54
CA ALA A 20 -0.51 -23.24 6.84
C ALA A 20 -0.47 -22.02 5.91
N LEU A 21 -0.74 -22.22 4.62
CA LEU A 21 -0.89 -21.12 3.66
C LEU A 21 -2.03 -20.16 4.06
N GLN A 22 -3.18 -20.68 4.49
CA GLN A 22 -4.32 -19.87 4.91
C GLN A 22 -3.96 -18.89 6.04
N LYS A 23 -3.09 -19.29 6.98
CA LYS A 23 -2.61 -18.43 8.08
C LYS A 23 -1.74 -17.27 7.60
N LEU A 24 -1.14 -17.39 6.41
CA LEU A 24 -0.29 -16.35 5.81
C LEU A 24 -1.08 -15.32 5.00
N LEU A 25 -2.36 -15.59 4.71
CA LEU A 25 -3.20 -14.69 3.93
C LEU A 25 -3.54 -13.43 4.77
N PRO A 26 -3.24 -12.22 4.27
CA PRO A 26 -3.59 -11.00 4.97
C PRO A 26 -5.10 -10.84 5.10
N LYS A 27 -5.52 -10.13 6.15
CA LYS A 27 -6.92 -9.67 6.24
C LYS A 27 -7.19 -8.69 5.09
N VAL A 28 -8.35 -8.85 4.46
CA VAL A 28 -8.89 -7.91 3.48
C VAL A 28 -10.06 -7.22 4.14
N THR A 29 -10.09 -5.89 4.09
CA THR A 29 -11.19 -5.12 4.67
C THR A 29 -12.18 -4.74 3.57
N GLY A 30 -13.47 -4.76 3.89
CA GLY A 30 -14.50 -4.35 2.93
C GLY A 30 -14.62 -2.84 2.82
N SER A 31 -15.35 -2.37 1.78
CA SER A 31 -15.58 -0.95 1.52
C SER A 31 -16.16 -0.20 2.73
N ARG A 32 -16.97 -0.85 3.57
CA ARG A 32 -17.49 -0.25 4.82
C ARG A 32 -16.37 0.17 5.77
N SER A 33 -15.37 -0.69 5.98
CA SER A 33 -14.24 -0.40 6.88
C SER A 33 -13.38 0.73 6.33
N LEU A 34 -13.13 0.75 5.02
CA LEU A 34 -12.40 1.84 4.37
C LEU A 34 -13.10 3.19 4.57
N ARG A 35 -14.43 3.23 4.36
CA ARG A 35 -15.23 4.45 4.56
C ARG A 35 -15.29 4.91 6.02
N ALA A 36 -15.18 3.98 6.96
CA ALA A 36 -15.22 4.26 8.39
C ALA A 36 -13.89 4.79 8.95
N LEU A 37 -12.77 4.64 8.21
CA LEU A 37 -11.49 5.24 8.61
C LEU A 37 -11.55 6.76 8.42
N GLY A 38 -11.11 7.49 9.43
CA GLY A 38 -10.91 8.94 9.34
C GLY A 38 -9.73 9.31 8.44
N ASP A 39 -9.78 10.52 7.89
CA ASP A 39 -8.71 11.06 7.03
C ASP A 39 -7.35 11.11 7.73
N ASP A 40 -7.37 11.28 9.06
CA ASP A 40 -6.19 11.23 9.93
C ASP A 40 -5.48 9.87 9.85
N ARG A 41 -6.25 8.77 9.80
CA ARG A 41 -5.68 7.41 9.66
C ARG A 41 -5.07 7.18 8.29
N TYR A 42 -5.62 7.78 7.23
CA TYR A 42 -5.04 7.73 5.90
C TYR A 42 -3.73 8.53 5.84
N LEU A 43 -3.70 9.75 6.37
CA LEU A 43 -2.49 10.59 6.45
C LEU A 43 -1.40 9.92 7.30
N SER A 44 -1.80 9.33 8.44
CA SER A 44 -0.93 8.54 9.32
C SER A 44 -0.29 7.37 8.55
N MET A 45 -1.07 6.59 7.79
CA MET A 45 -0.53 5.47 7.02
C MET A 45 0.37 5.91 5.86
N MET A 46 0.02 6.97 5.12
CA MET A 46 0.90 7.56 4.09
C MET A 46 2.26 7.93 4.69
N THR A 47 2.23 8.63 5.83
CA THR A 47 3.44 9.03 6.56
C THR A 47 4.26 7.81 6.98
N ARG A 48 3.61 6.74 7.44
CA ARG A 48 4.26 5.51 7.89
C ARG A 48 5.02 4.82 6.76
N VAL A 49 4.39 4.62 5.60
CA VAL A 49 5.04 3.96 4.47
C VAL A 49 6.19 4.79 3.89
N ILE A 50 6.08 6.13 3.89
CA ILE A 50 7.14 7.04 3.43
C ILE A 50 8.35 6.99 4.37
N ASN A 51 8.10 6.90 5.68
CA ASN A 51 9.16 6.86 6.68
C ASN A 51 9.84 5.50 6.79
N GLN A 52 9.17 4.41 6.37
CA GLN A 52 9.75 3.06 6.35
C GLN A 52 10.91 2.91 5.37
N ALA A 53 10.95 3.67 4.28
CA ALA A 53 12.09 3.66 3.37
C ALA A 53 13.39 4.02 4.13
N GLY A 54 14.28 3.03 4.27
CA GLY A 54 15.55 3.10 5.01
C GLY A 54 15.53 2.53 6.43
N PHE A 55 14.39 2.00 6.92
CA PHE A 55 14.27 1.42 8.27
C PHE A 55 13.46 0.11 8.25
N SER A 56 13.70 -0.76 9.24
CA SER A 56 12.83 -1.92 9.45
C SER A 56 11.47 -1.48 10.00
N TRP A 57 10.41 -2.24 9.67
CA TRP A 57 9.06 -1.99 10.18
C TRP A 57 9.00 -1.88 11.70
N LYS A 58 9.75 -2.75 12.40
CA LYS A 58 9.88 -2.75 13.86
C LYS A 58 10.41 -1.42 14.43
N VAL A 59 11.35 -0.79 13.73
CA VAL A 59 11.90 0.51 14.16
C VAL A 59 10.86 1.62 14.02
N ILE A 60 10.14 1.66 12.90
CA ILE A 60 9.06 2.63 12.68
C ILE A 60 7.92 2.42 13.68
N GLU A 61 7.54 1.17 13.94
CA GLU A 61 6.51 0.81 14.91
C GLU A 61 6.82 1.30 16.32
N ARG A 62 8.04 1.09 16.80
CA ARG A 62 8.47 1.56 18.12
C ARG A 62 8.46 3.07 18.24
N LYS A 63 8.73 3.80 17.15
CA LYS A 63 8.72 5.27 17.13
C LYS A 63 7.33 5.86 16.87
N TRP A 64 6.38 5.07 16.37
CA TRP A 64 5.07 5.56 15.91
C TRP A 64 4.28 6.37 16.94
N PRO A 65 4.24 6.00 18.24
CA PRO A 65 3.54 6.82 19.25
C PRO A 65 4.07 8.25 19.33
N GLN A 66 5.38 8.46 19.13
CA GLN A 66 5.99 9.80 19.11
C GLN A 66 5.59 10.57 17.84
N PHE A 67 5.41 9.89 16.71
CA PHE A 67 4.89 10.50 15.49
C PHE A 67 3.44 10.95 15.67
N GLU A 68 2.59 10.11 16.26
CA GLU A 68 1.20 10.48 16.57
C GLU A 68 1.15 11.69 17.49
N GLU A 69 2.00 11.76 18.52
CA GLU A 69 2.07 12.93 19.40
C GLU A 69 2.56 14.19 18.65
N ALA A 70 3.66 14.09 17.92
CA ALA A 70 4.25 15.22 17.21
C ALA A 70 3.31 15.79 16.14
N PHE A 71 2.64 14.92 15.38
CA PHE A 71 1.71 15.31 14.33
C PHE A 71 0.26 15.43 14.82
N LEU A 72 0.03 15.65 16.12
CA LEU A 72 -1.29 15.97 16.69
C LEU A 72 -2.37 14.92 16.37
N GLY A 73 -1.99 13.64 16.41
CA GLY A 73 -2.84 12.50 16.03
C GLY A 73 -3.15 12.44 14.53
N PHE A 74 -2.35 13.11 13.70
CA PHE A 74 -2.59 13.30 12.27
C PHE A 74 -3.92 14.00 11.94
N ASP A 75 -4.48 14.74 12.90
CA ASP A 75 -5.69 15.53 12.72
C ASP A 75 -5.49 16.54 11.57
N THR A 76 -6.22 16.32 10.49
CA THR A 76 -6.04 17.08 9.25
C THR A 76 -6.51 18.54 9.39
N PHE A 77 -7.38 18.83 10.35
CA PHE A 77 -7.75 20.20 10.66
C PHE A 77 -6.62 20.90 11.41
N LYS A 78 -6.16 20.33 12.52
CA LYS A 78 -5.10 20.93 13.36
C LYS A 78 -3.81 21.13 12.58
N LEU A 79 -3.36 20.13 11.83
CA LEU A 79 -2.13 20.23 11.04
C LEU A 79 -2.21 21.29 9.93
N SER A 80 -3.40 21.57 9.40
CA SER A 80 -3.58 22.60 8.37
C SER A 80 -3.42 24.03 8.88
N LEU A 81 -3.53 24.22 10.20
CA LEU A 81 -3.38 25.52 10.85
C LEU A 81 -1.93 25.85 11.19
N LEU A 82 -1.00 24.90 11.01
CA LEU A 82 0.40 25.12 11.25
C LEU A 82 0.99 26.09 10.21
N SER A 83 1.66 27.11 10.70
CA SER A 83 2.47 28.05 9.91
C SER A 83 3.67 27.35 9.24
N PRO A 84 4.26 27.93 8.19
CA PRO A 84 5.50 27.43 7.59
C PRO A 84 6.62 27.20 8.62
N GLU A 85 6.79 28.12 9.57
CA GLU A 85 7.82 28.06 10.61
C GLU A 85 7.59 26.88 11.56
N GLN A 86 6.32 26.57 11.89
CA GLN A 86 5.98 25.39 12.68
C GLN A 86 6.25 24.08 11.92
N TRP A 87 6.04 24.06 10.60
CA TRP A 87 6.42 22.90 9.78
C TRP A 87 7.94 22.71 9.72
N GLU A 88 8.70 23.80 9.56
CA GLU A 88 10.16 23.77 9.58
C GLU A 88 10.71 23.32 10.94
N ALA A 89 10.06 23.69 12.05
CA ALA A 89 10.46 23.30 13.39
C ALA A 89 10.51 21.76 13.61
N TYR A 90 9.74 20.97 12.86
CA TYR A 90 9.84 19.49 12.91
C TYR A 90 11.23 18.96 12.52
N THR A 91 12.05 19.73 11.80
CA THR A 91 13.43 19.32 11.50
C THR A 91 14.31 19.23 12.75
N SER A 92 13.91 19.89 13.83
CA SER A 92 14.57 19.82 15.15
C SER A 92 13.86 18.89 16.13
N ASP A 93 12.64 18.45 15.84
CA ASP A 93 11.86 17.59 16.73
C ASP A 93 12.39 16.13 16.72
N ARG A 94 12.82 15.66 17.90
CA ARG A 94 13.37 14.31 18.07
C ARG A 94 12.31 13.21 18.01
N ARG A 95 11.03 13.55 18.14
CA ARG A 95 9.91 12.60 18.07
C ARG A 95 9.73 12.03 16.66
N VAL A 96 10.08 12.81 15.63
CA VAL A 96 9.94 12.42 14.21
C VAL A 96 11.29 12.08 13.57
N VAL A 97 11.27 11.66 12.31
CA VAL A 97 12.49 11.57 11.49
C VAL A 97 12.83 12.98 11.00
N ARG A 98 13.94 13.51 11.52
CA ARG A 98 14.48 14.86 11.23
C ARG A 98 15.04 14.96 9.81
N ASN A 99 14.16 14.84 8.82
CA ASN A 99 14.46 14.94 7.40
C ASN A 99 13.40 15.81 6.74
N TRP A 100 13.82 16.98 6.23
CA TRP A 100 12.89 17.95 5.64
C TRP A 100 12.02 17.37 4.53
N GLN A 101 12.59 16.54 3.64
CA GLN A 101 11.85 15.95 2.53
C GLN A 101 10.75 14.97 2.99
N LYS A 102 10.96 14.27 4.12
CA LYS A 102 9.93 13.40 4.71
C LYS A 102 8.87 14.23 5.44
N ILE A 103 9.25 15.31 6.13
CA ILE A 103 8.33 16.24 6.80
C ILE A 103 7.44 16.95 5.78
N LYS A 104 8.04 17.54 4.74
CA LYS A 104 7.33 18.18 3.64
C LYS A 104 6.35 17.21 2.97
N ALA A 105 6.70 15.93 2.83
CA ALA A 105 5.77 14.94 2.29
C ALA A 105 4.54 14.73 3.18
N VAL A 106 4.63 14.86 4.51
CA VAL A 106 3.45 14.84 5.40
C VAL A 106 2.57 16.05 5.12
N GLN A 107 3.15 17.25 5.01
CA GLN A 107 2.43 18.48 4.70
C GLN A 107 1.75 18.42 3.32
N ASP A 108 2.45 18.00 2.28
CA ASP A 108 1.90 17.86 0.93
C ASP A 108 0.74 16.83 0.92
N ASN A 109 0.93 15.69 1.60
CA ASN A 109 -0.11 14.64 1.68
C ASN A 109 -1.31 15.08 2.52
N LEU A 110 -1.12 15.93 3.53
CA LEU A 110 -2.22 16.53 4.28
C LEU A 110 -3.16 17.32 3.35
N PHE A 111 -2.60 18.18 2.48
CA PHE A 111 -3.40 18.95 1.54
C PHE A 111 -4.05 18.07 0.47
N PHE A 112 -3.33 17.07 -0.03
CA PHE A 112 -3.88 16.06 -0.92
C PHE A 112 -5.08 15.33 -0.30
N VAL A 113 -4.95 14.83 0.93
CA VAL A 113 -6.03 14.13 1.64
C VAL A 113 -7.24 15.03 1.81
N ARG A 114 -7.05 16.28 2.24
CA ARG A 114 -8.14 17.24 2.43
C ARG A 114 -8.86 17.57 1.14
N GLU A 115 -8.14 17.76 0.05
CA GLU A 115 -8.74 18.09 -1.25
C GLU A 115 -9.58 16.92 -1.79
N ILE A 116 -9.06 15.69 -1.73
CA ILE A 116 -9.84 14.49 -2.08
C ILE A 116 -11.08 14.36 -1.18
N SER A 117 -10.93 14.62 0.12
CA SER A 117 -12.04 14.54 1.07
C SER A 117 -13.12 15.56 0.79
N ARG A 118 -12.75 16.78 0.36
CA ARG A 118 -13.69 17.80 -0.11
C ARG A 118 -14.47 17.36 -1.35
N GLN A 119 -13.83 16.64 -2.28
CA GLN A 119 -14.44 16.18 -3.53
C GLN A 119 -15.33 14.94 -3.35
N HIS A 120 -14.97 14.04 -2.44
CA HIS A 120 -15.60 12.71 -2.29
C HIS A 120 -16.32 12.51 -0.93
N GLY A 121 -16.38 13.55 -0.10
CA GLY A 121 -16.91 13.52 1.27
C GLY A 121 -15.94 12.96 2.32
N SER A 122 -14.99 12.10 1.94
CA SER A 122 -13.85 11.67 2.76
C SER A 122 -12.80 10.97 1.88
N PHE A 123 -11.58 10.84 2.38
CA PHE A 123 -10.55 10.07 1.69
C PHE A 123 -10.91 8.58 1.64
N GLY A 124 -11.56 8.07 2.69
CA GLY A 124 -12.07 6.71 2.72
C GLY A 124 -13.13 6.42 1.66
N ASN A 125 -14.02 7.37 1.37
CA ASN A 125 -14.98 7.25 0.28
C ASN A 125 -14.30 7.15 -1.08
N PHE A 126 -13.29 7.98 -1.33
CA PHE A 126 -12.49 7.92 -2.54
C PHE A 126 -11.83 6.56 -2.74
N ILE A 127 -11.11 6.06 -1.73
CA ILE A 127 -10.43 4.76 -1.79
C ILE A 127 -11.42 3.60 -1.95
N ALA A 128 -12.56 3.64 -1.24
CA ALA A 128 -13.57 2.60 -1.28
C ALA A 128 -14.39 2.57 -2.57
N ALA A 129 -14.51 3.70 -3.27
CA ALA A 129 -15.21 3.80 -4.54
C ALA A 129 -14.34 3.39 -5.74
N TRP A 130 -13.01 3.39 -5.58
CA TRP A 130 -12.10 3.04 -6.67
C TRP A 130 -12.14 1.54 -7.00
N PRO A 131 -12.40 1.14 -8.27
CA PRO A 131 -12.49 -0.27 -8.65
C PRO A 131 -11.23 -1.06 -8.32
N GLU A 132 -11.37 -2.23 -7.67
CA GLU A 132 -10.26 -3.15 -7.37
C GLU A 132 -9.49 -3.56 -8.63
N SER A 133 -10.20 -3.69 -9.76
CA SER A 133 -9.63 -4.07 -11.05
C SER A 133 -8.78 -2.99 -11.72
N ASP A 134 -8.76 -1.75 -11.17
CA ASP A 134 -7.96 -0.62 -11.64
C ASP A 134 -7.00 -0.07 -10.57
N GLN A 135 -6.25 -0.96 -9.92
CA GLN A 135 -5.22 -0.54 -8.96
C GLN A 135 -4.14 0.37 -9.58
N VAL A 136 -3.73 0.14 -10.83
CA VAL A 136 -2.70 0.94 -11.50
C VAL A 136 -3.17 2.37 -11.71
N GLY A 137 -4.44 2.59 -12.06
CA GLY A 137 -5.04 3.92 -12.10
C GLY A 137 -4.97 4.62 -10.74
N LEU A 138 -5.35 3.92 -9.66
CA LEU A 138 -5.28 4.47 -8.30
C LEU A 138 -3.84 4.84 -7.89
N LEU A 139 -2.88 3.97 -8.20
CA LEU A 139 -1.46 4.23 -7.93
C LEU A 139 -0.93 5.44 -8.70
N GLU A 140 -1.42 5.70 -9.92
CA GLU A 140 -1.05 6.90 -10.68
C GLU A 140 -1.64 8.17 -10.06
N VAL A 141 -2.86 8.12 -9.51
CA VAL A 141 -3.43 9.25 -8.74
C VAL A 141 -2.57 9.53 -7.51
N LEU A 142 -2.28 8.51 -6.69
CA LEU A 142 -1.44 8.65 -5.50
C LEU A 142 -0.04 9.20 -5.84
N LYS A 143 0.56 8.74 -6.94
CA LYS A 143 1.86 9.22 -7.40
C LYS A 143 1.84 10.68 -7.84
N LYS A 144 0.80 11.11 -8.54
CA LYS A 144 0.72 12.45 -9.15
C LYS A 144 0.26 13.52 -8.17
N GLN A 145 -0.70 13.19 -7.33
CA GLN A 145 -1.33 14.16 -6.42
C GLN A 145 -0.77 14.07 -5.00
N GLY A 146 -0.29 12.90 -4.57
CA GLY A 146 0.42 12.74 -3.32
C GLY A 146 1.92 12.98 -3.45
N SER A 147 2.59 13.04 -2.30
CA SER A 147 4.02 13.22 -2.18
C SER A 147 4.69 11.95 -1.66
N ARG A 148 5.68 11.44 -2.41
CA ARG A 148 6.42 10.19 -2.12
C ARG A 148 5.56 8.92 -2.02
N LEU A 149 4.40 8.90 -2.67
CA LEU A 149 3.50 7.74 -2.74
C LEU A 149 3.66 6.90 -4.03
N GLY A 150 4.69 7.17 -4.84
CA GLY A 150 5.02 6.35 -6.01
C GLY A 150 5.69 5.01 -5.66
N GLY A 151 5.86 4.15 -6.67
CA GLY A 151 6.59 2.89 -6.54
C GLY A 151 5.94 1.92 -5.55
N ASN A 152 6.73 1.40 -4.61
CA ASN A 152 6.25 0.46 -3.60
C ASN A 152 5.45 1.14 -2.47
N SER A 153 5.70 2.42 -2.17
CA SER A 153 5.01 3.14 -1.09
C SER A 153 3.49 3.14 -1.30
N GLY A 154 3.03 3.44 -2.51
CA GLY A 154 1.59 3.41 -2.84
C GLY A 154 0.98 2.01 -2.72
N GLN A 155 1.70 0.97 -3.14
CA GLN A 155 1.22 -0.42 -3.02
C GLN A 155 1.10 -0.85 -1.55
N TYR A 156 2.11 -0.53 -0.73
CA TYR A 156 2.06 -0.80 0.71
C TYR A 156 0.99 0.03 1.41
N PHE A 157 0.83 1.29 1.05
CA PHE A 157 -0.24 2.15 1.57
C PHE A 157 -1.60 1.49 1.37
N LEU A 158 -1.94 1.11 0.13
CA LEU A 158 -3.22 0.44 -0.17
C LEU A 158 -3.39 -0.85 0.62
N ARG A 159 -2.33 -1.67 0.71
CA ARG A 159 -2.36 -2.91 1.50
C ARG A 159 -2.64 -2.66 2.98
N PHE A 160 -2.00 -1.67 3.59
CA PHE A 160 -2.08 -1.46 5.03
C PHE A 160 -3.31 -0.69 5.49
N VAL A 161 -3.90 0.15 4.62
CA VAL A 161 -5.25 0.70 4.87
C VAL A 161 -6.36 -0.33 4.64
N GLY A 162 -6.02 -1.50 4.08
CA GLY A 162 -6.92 -2.64 3.91
C GLY A 162 -7.68 -2.65 2.59
N LYS A 163 -7.31 -1.80 1.61
CA LYS A 163 -7.86 -1.85 0.24
C LYS A 163 -7.39 -3.13 -0.42
N ASP A 164 -8.33 -3.86 -1.01
CA ASP A 164 -7.97 -5.05 -1.75
C ASP A 164 -7.07 -4.69 -2.94
N SER A 165 -5.81 -5.13 -2.86
CA SER A 165 -4.74 -4.69 -3.73
C SER A 165 -3.60 -5.71 -3.77
N PHE A 166 -2.89 -5.79 -4.89
CA PHE A 166 -1.70 -6.63 -5.07
C PHE A 166 -0.40 -5.84 -4.82
N ILE A 167 0.68 -6.57 -4.48
CA ILE A 167 2.03 -6.00 -4.37
C ILE A 167 2.95 -6.74 -5.33
N LEU A 168 3.66 -6.01 -6.20
CA LEU A 168 4.66 -6.54 -7.13
C LEU A 168 6.01 -6.70 -6.42
N SER A 169 6.05 -7.58 -5.43
CA SER A 169 7.31 -8.02 -4.82
C SER A 169 8.11 -8.87 -5.82
N ARG A 170 9.40 -9.09 -5.55
CA ARG A 170 10.29 -9.92 -6.38
C ARG A 170 9.68 -11.31 -6.65
N ASP A 171 9.14 -11.96 -5.63
CA ASP A 171 8.57 -13.31 -5.75
C ASP A 171 7.25 -13.31 -6.55
N VAL A 172 6.46 -12.23 -6.43
CA VAL A 172 5.25 -12.04 -7.24
C VAL A 172 5.62 -11.83 -8.70
N VAL A 173 6.63 -11.00 -8.98
CA VAL A 173 7.14 -10.77 -10.34
C VAL A 173 7.62 -12.08 -10.96
N ALA A 174 8.44 -12.84 -10.25
CA ALA A 174 8.92 -14.15 -10.71
C ALA A 174 7.75 -15.12 -10.98
N THR A 175 6.71 -15.10 -10.14
CA THR A 175 5.51 -15.92 -10.35
C THR A 175 4.73 -15.49 -11.59
N LEU A 176 4.54 -14.19 -11.80
CA LEU A 176 3.88 -13.63 -12.99
C LEU A 176 4.65 -14.02 -14.27
N GLN A 177 5.97 -13.81 -14.29
CA GLN A 177 6.83 -14.21 -15.40
C GLN A 177 6.74 -15.72 -15.66
N GLY A 178 6.83 -16.55 -14.60
CA GLY A 178 6.69 -18.01 -14.69
C GLY A 178 5.29 -18.50 -15.08
N ALA A 179 4.27 -17.63 -14.99
CA ALA A 179 2.92 -17.87 -15.49
C ALA A 179 2.71 -17.38 -16.93
N GLY A 180 3.73 -16.81 -17.56
CA GLY A 180 3.74 -16.32 -18.94
C GLY A 180 3.38 -14.84 -19.10
N VAL A 181 3.49 -14.03 -18.04
CA VAL A 181 3.29 -12.57 -18.11
C VAL A 181 4.60 -11.90 -18.50
N GLU A 182 4.63 -11.24 -19.65
CA GLU A 182 5.81 -10.54 -20.16
C GLU A 182 6.00 -9.19 -19.47
N ILE A 183 6.76 -9.18 -18.38
CA ILE A 183 7.15 -7.98 -17.63
C ILE A 183 8.63 -8.03 -17.26
N ALA A 184 9.26 -6.88 -17.08
CA ALA A 184 10.63 -6.78 -16.59
C ALA A 184 10.74 -7.29 -15.14
N ASP A 185 11.95 -7.67 -14.73
CA ASP A 185 12.26 -8.10 -13.34
C ASP A 185 11.95 -7.02 -12.30
N GLN A 186 12.00 -5.76 -12.73
CA GLN A 186 11.55 -4.60 -11.96
C GLN A 186 10.50 -3.83 -12.78
N PRO A 187 9.21 -4.19 -12.69
CA PRO A 187 8.15 -3.63 -13.55
C PRO A 187 7.76 -2.21 -13.10
N THR A 188 8.62 -1.24 -13.38
CA THR A 188 8.40 0.17 -13.02
C THR A 188 7.59 0.93 -14.08
N SER A 189 7.54 0.44 -15.31
CA SER A 189 6.81 1.07 -16.42
C SER A 189 5.29 0.91 -16.27
N LYS A 190 4.52 1.88 -16.78
CA LYS A 190 3.05 1.79 -16.79
C LYS A 190 2.56 0.56 -17.56
N ARG A 191 3.20 0.24 -18.69
CA ARG A 191 2.90 -0.94 -19.52
C ARG A 191 3.01 -2.23 -18.71
N ASP A 192 4.12 -2.43 -18.01
CA ASP A 192 4.35 -3.67 -17.27
C ASP A 192 3.40 -3.79 -16.07
N ARG A 193 3.11 -2.68 -15.38
CA ARG A 193 2.10 -2.67 -14.31
C ARG A 193 0.70 -3.02 -14.82
N LEU A 194 0.31 -2.52 -15.99
CA LEU A 194 -0.98 -2.88 -16.60
C LEU A 194 -1.04 -4.35 -17.00
N ARG A 195 0.06 -4.92 -17.54
CA ARG A 195 0.15 -6.36 -17.82
C ARG A 195 0.01 -7.20 -16.54
N ALA A 196 0.65 -6.77 -15.45
CA ALA A 196 0.50 -7.43 -14.16
C ALA A 196 -0.93 -7.30 -13.58
N GLN A 197 -1.56 -6.13 -13.72
CA GLN A 197 -2.96 -5.92 -13.32
C GLN A 197 -3.89 -6.84 -14.10
N GLU A 198 -3.74 -6.93 -15.43
CA GLU A 198 -4.54 -7.81 -16.27
C GLU A 198 -4.41 -9.28 -15.86
N ALA A 199 -3.19 -9.72 -15.53
CA ALA A 199 -2.94 -11.04 -14.96
C ALA A 199 -3.71 -11.28 -13.65
N PHE A 200 -3.67 -10.33 -12.72
CA PHE A 200 -4.43 -10.42 -11.47
C PHE A 200 -5.94 -10.36 -11.68
N ASN A 201 -6.43 -9.54 -12.61
CA ASN A 201 -7.85 -9.47 -12.96
C ASN A 201 -8.35 -10.82 -13.47
N ARG A 202 -7.59 -11.50 -14.33
CA ARG A 202 -7.92 -12.86 -14.80
C ARG A 202 -7.97 -13.86 -13.66
N TRP A 203 -6.97 -13.86 -12.78
CA TRP A 203 -6.96 -14.75 -11.62
C TRP A 203 -8.09 -14.45 -10.62
N HIS A 204 -8.47 -13.18 -10.49
CA HIS A 204 -9.61 -12.78 -9.67
C HIS A 204 -10.91 -13.33 -10.24
N VAL A 205 -11.15 -13.18 -11.55
CA VAL A 205 -12.32 -13.76 -12.24
C VAL A 205 -12.31 -15.29 -12.16
N GLU A 206 -11.15 -15.94 -12.33
CA GLU A 206 -11.01 -17.40 -12.26
C GLU A 206 -11.36 -17.97 -10.88
N THR A 207 -11.02 -17.26 -9.80
CA THR A 207 -11.01 -17.84 -8.44
C THR A 207 -11.98 -17.20 -7.46
N GLY A 208 -12.46 -15.98 -7.73
CA GLY A 208 -13.18 -15.15 -6.79
C GLY A 208 -12.34 -14.65 -5.60
N LEU A 209 -11.04 -14.94 -5.55
CA LEU A 209 -10.17 -14.53 -4.44
C LEU A 209 -9.79 -13.05 -4.54
N PRO A 210 -9.67 -12.34 -3.41
CA PRO A 210 -9.24 -10.96 -3.41
C PRO A 210 -7.79 -10.80 -3.91
N TYR A 211 -7.48 -9.69 -4.56
CA TYR A 211 -6.15 -9.35 -5.11
C TYR A 211 -5.03 -9.47 -4.07
N THR A 212 -5.35 -9.14 -2.83
CA THR A 212 -4.49 -9.26 -1.65
C THR A 212 -4.08 -10.71 -1.39
N HIS A 213 -5.02 -11.65 -1.51
CA HIS A 213 -4.73 -13.07 -1.35
C HIS A 213 -4.01 -13.61 -2.56
N LEU A 214 -4.45 -13.25 -3.77
CA LEU A 214 -3.79 -13.66 -5.02
C LEU A 214 -2.31 -13.33 -5.01
N SER A 215 -1.97 -12.09 -4.66
CA SER A 215 -0.58 -11.65 -4.59
C SER A 215 0.21 -12.31 -3.46
N ARG A 216 -0.41 -12.59 -2.30
CA ARG A 216 0.26 -13.34 -1.22
C ARG A 216 0.54 -14.78 -1.61
N ILE A 217 -0.43 -15.46 -2.23
CA ILE A 217 -0.30 -16.84 -2.71
C ILE A 217 0.77 -16.89 -3.79
N ALA A 218 0.75 -15.97 -4.74
CA ALA A 218 1.78 -15.85 -5.77
C ALA A 218 3.17 -15.70 -5.14
N ALA A 219 3.34 -14.78 -4.18
CA ALA A 219 4.61 -14.64 -3.43
C ALA A 219 5.04 -15.96 -2.78
N CYS A 220 4.12 -16.65 -2.09
CA CYS A 220 4.42 -17.92 -1.42
C CYS A 220 4.78 -19.07 -2.38
N SER A 221 4.45 -18.94 -3.67
CA SER A 221 4.71 -19.95 -4.69
C SER A 221 6.14 -19.91 -5.27
N ALA A 222 6.87 -18.82 -5.06
CA ALA A 222 8.22 -18.59 -5.60
C ALA A 222 9.15 -17.98 -4.55
N GLY A 223 10.47 -18.02 -4.78
CA GLY A 223 11.48 -17.36 -3.93
C GLY A 223 11.63 -17.91 -2.50
N GLU A 224 12.63 -17.43 -1.77
CA GLU A 224 13.00 -17.97 -0.44
C GLU A 224 11.94 -17.69 0.63
N ASN A 225 11.11 -16.65 0.46
CA ASN A 225 10.04 -16.27 1.38
C ASN A 225 10.50 -16.23 2.86
N TYR A 226 11.29 -15.21 3.21
CA TYR A 226 11.54 -14.89 4.61
C TYR A 226 10.21 -14.49 5.27
N LEU A 227 9.69 -15.38 6.13
CA LEU A 227 8.47 -15.16 6.92
C LEU A 227 8.77 -14.33 8.17
#